data_AF-A0A2H0L618-F1
#
_entry.id   AF-A0A2H0L618-F1
#
_cell.length_a   1.000
_cell.length_b   1.000
_cell.length_c   1.000
_cell.angle_alpha   90.00
_cell.angle_beta   90.00
_cell.angle_gamma   90.00
#
_symmetry.space_group_name_H-M   'P 1'
#
loop_
_entity.id
_entity.type
_entity.pdbx_description
1 polymer ?
#
loop_
_entity_poly.entity_id
_entity_poly.type
_entity_poly.pdbx_seq_one_letter_code
_entity_poly.pdbx_strand_id
1 'polypeptide(L)'
;MKIAKWIGIVLVGLILVAVILLKGFSFIITKLPSFTGFPFSSHNYLVLFQNNYELRPTGGFISTYGVLKFRHGIFWGIDFGDVYGDVADHPYVEPPKAMGQLLADKDYKGYTFRDTNFDPDFTVAKDEIIKFYNINHPEIKIDGVIAADFTALENLVALYEPLKIDDYEFTKQNLFESLSSIVSDIDRHDEETLAGRKNIASSIVKKVITRTVLLPWRVRAASDVMLQAFDEKHMLASFNQSGLQKAFAKRGWDGSLPNGDAGDYLAVNNANYGGMKSNRYLEQDVIYELNVMPNHSVEAKVTVNLAHYGNWNVPLSGKYKGYLRIFYPGGMQEQILGIEPGDTVSYTYSYVLPESVWADGVYNLRLVKQPGTLANRYRVVVRVPSGESVKGEDFVIKENVALYDTNLLSDQNLSFELVPDTNPPRVIAHDLISLNQIEIEFNESLSAALTSNLFNYEVIDLDKKNSNKTDSLKVSEVRVEGSKVIITTTGMTVQPTERYQVLLKNVQDLKGNTIVPNLRKLTVVQ
;
A
#
# COMPACT_ATOMS: atom_id res chain seq x y z
N MET A 1 -39.32 0.89 31.74
CA MET A 1 -38.66 1.41 30.52
C MET A 1 -37.35 2.17 30.81
N LYS A 2 -37.31 3.15 31.75
CA LYS A 2 -36.07 3.89 32.08
C LYS A 2 -34.95 3.04 32.69
N ILE A 3 -35.26 2.10 33.59
CA ILE A 3 -34.25 1.23 34.25
C ILE A 3 -33.58 0.27 33.25
N ALA A 4 -34.34 -0.36 32.36
CA ALA A 4 -33.79 -1.25 31.33
C ALA A 4 -32.84 -0.51 30.36
N LYS A 5 -33.16 0.74 30.01
CA LYS A 5 -32.26 1.61 29.22
C LYS A 5 -30.94 1.87 29.96
N TRP A 6 -31.01 2.18 31.25
CA TRP A 6 -29.82 2.38 32.08
C TRP A 6 -28.95 1.12 32.22
N ILE A 7 -29.56 -0.06 32.40
CA ILE A 7 -28.84 -1.34 32.46
C ILE A 7 -28.10 -1.60 31.13
N GLY A 8 -28.76 -1.37 29.99
CA GLY A 8 -28.12 -1.52 28.68
C GLY A 8 -26.92 -0.60 28.48
N ILE A 9 -27.05 0.67 28.88
CA ILE A 9 -25.98 1.67 28.82
C ILE A 9 -24.76 1.24 29.64
N VAL A 10 -24.97 0.78 30.88
CA VAL A 10 -23.89 0.31 31.76
C VAL A 10 -23.19 -0.93 31.19
N LEU A 11 -23.95 -1.90 30.66
CA LEU A 11 -23.40 -3.13 30.09
C LEU A 11 -22.56 -2.87 28.83
N VAL A 12 -23.00 -1.96 27.94
CA VAL A 12 -22.19 -1.52 26.79
C VAL A 12 -20.90 -0.87 27.25
N GLY A 13 -20.98 0.01 28.26
CA GLY A 13 -19.80 0.66 28.85
C GLY A 13 -18.79 -0.34 29.42
N LEU A 14 -19.26 -1.35 30.17
CA LEU A 14 -18.40 -2.40 30.72
C LEU A 14 -17.69 -3.21 29.63
N ILE A 15 -18.34 -3.43 28.49
CA ILE A 15 -17.73 -4.17 27.39
C ILE A 15 -16.76 -3.34 26.58
N LEU A 16 -17.05 -2.05 26.36
CA LEU A 16 -16.06 -1.14 25.79
C LEU A 16 -14.79 -1.11 26.66
N VAL A 17 -14.94 -1.07 27.98
CA VAL A 17 -13.81 -1.19 28.91
C VAL A 17 -13.16 -2.58 28.80
N ALA A 18 -13.93 -3.67 28.73
CA ALA A 18 -13.37 -5.02 28.60
C ALA A 18 -12.55 -5.20 27.31
N VAL A 19 -13.01 -4.65 26.17
CA VAL A 19 -12.25 -4.58 24.92
C VAL A 19 -10.93 -3.83 25.15
N ILE A 20 -10.98 -2.67 25.80
CA ILE A 20 -9.79 -1.85 26.07
C ILE A 20 -8.80 -2.56 27.01
N LEU A 21 -9.30 -3.40 27.92
CA LEU A 21 -8.48 -4.19 28.84
C LEU A 21 -7.78 -5.39 28.17
N LEU A 22 -8.16 -5.75 26.94
CA LEU A 22 -7.47 -6.81 26.20
C LEU A 22 -6.11 -6.35 25.68
N LYS A 23 -5.17 -7.30 25.53
CA LYS A 23 -3.75 -7.02 25.28
C LYS A 23 -3.49 -6.00 24.16
N GLY A 24 -4.22 -6.07 23.04
CA GLY A 24 -4.00 -5.15 21.91
C GLY A 24 -4.37 -3.69 22.17
N PHE A 25 -5.36 -3.42 23.03
CA PHE A 25 -5.74 -2.05 23.43
C PHE A 25 -5.22 -1.65 24.80
N SER A 26 -4.42 -2.50 25.46
CA SER A 26 -3.92 -2.29 26.82
C SER A 26 -3.16 -0.97 27.01
N PHE A 27 -2.57 -0.43 25.94
CA PHE A 27 -1.92 0.89 25.95
C PHE A 27 -2.88 2.05 26.24
N ILE A 28 -4.18 1.88 25.98
CA ILE A 28 -5.24 2.85 26.23
C ILE A 28 -5.68 2.84 27.71
N ILE A 29 -5.37 1.79 28.49
CA ILE A 29 -5.85 1.65 29.89
C ILE A 29 -5.52 2.90 30.73
N THR A 30 -4.27 3.37 30.66
CA THR A 30 -3.82 4.58 31.36
C THR A 30 -4.43 5.88 30.81
N LYS A 31 -5.07 5.82 29.64
CA LYS A 31 -5.72 6.93 28.94
C LYS A 31 -7.25 6.85 29.00
N LEU A 32 -7.81 5.81 29.63
CA LEU A 32 -9.25 5.64 29.80
C LEU A 32 -9.93 6.89 30.40
N PRO A 33 -9.37 7.57 31.42
CA PRO A 33 -9.96 8.82 31.91
C PRO A 33 -10.05 9.90 30.84
N SER A 34 -9.00 10.07 30.02
CA SER A 34 -8.97 11.04 28.93
C SER A 34 -9.89 10.67 27.76
N PHE A 35 -10.18 9.38 27.57
CA PHE A 35 -11.10 8.90 26.55
C PHE A 35 -12.57 8.99 27.00
N THR A 36 -12.84 8.66 28.26
CA THR A 36 -14.23 8.54 28.77
C THR A 36 -14.70 9.77 29.54
N GLY A 37 -13.82 10.73 29.81
CA GLY A 37 -14.10 11.87 30.68
C GLY A 37 -14.19 11.53 32.16
N PHE A 38 -13.70 10.37 32.59
CA PHE A 38 -13.70 10.02 34.01
C PHE A 38 -12.80 10.99 34.81
N PRO A 39 -13.23 11.45 36.00
CA PRO A 39 -14.56 11.28 36.60
C PRO A 39 -15.52 12.45 36.35
N PHE A 40 -15.06 13.62 35.91
CA PHE A 40 -15.87 14.86 35.97
C PHE A 40 -16.18 15.50 34.62
N SER A 41 -15.77 14.88 33.52
CA SER A 41 -15.89 15.44 32.17
C SER A 41 -16.86 14.65 31.30
N SER A 42 -17.30 15.30 30.23
CA SER A 42 -18.09 14.71 29.16
C SER A 42 -17.26 14.74 27.90
N HIS A 43 -17.19 13.62 27.19
CA HIS A 43 -16.47 13.54 25.93
C HIS A 43 -17.41 13.07 24.82
N ASN A 44 -17.25 13.61 23.62
CA ASN A 44 -18.02 13.23 22.44
C ASN A 44 -17.08 12.92 21.28
N TYR A 45 -17.33 11.82 20.58
CA TYR A 45 -16.57 11.43 19.39
C TYR A 45 -17.50 11.30 18.19
N LEU A 46 -17.11 11.86 17.05
CA LEU A 46 -17.78 11.56 15.79
C LEU A 46 -17.30 10.19 15.32
N VAL A 47 -18.25 9.31 15.01
CA VAL A 47 -18.01 8.00 14.42
C VAL A 47 -18.53 8.04 12.99
N LEU A 48 -17.62 8.00 12.02
CA LEU A 48 -17.94 8.03 10.60
C LEU A 48 -18.05 6.60 10.07
N PHE A 49 -19.14 6.32 9.37
CA PHE A 49 -19.34 5.06 8.65
C PHE A 49 -19.10 5.31 7.17
N GLN A 50 -18.01 4.76 6.66
CA GLN A 50 -17.51 5.06 5.33
C GLN A 50 -17.79 3.93 4.34
N ASN A 51 -18.07 4.29 3.10
CA ASN A 51 -18.20 3.35 2.00
C ASN A 51 -16.91 3.30 1.19
N ASN A 52 -16.05 2.33 1.46
CA ASN A 52 -14.77 2.16 0.76
C ASN A 52 -14.91 1.67 -0.70
N TYR A 53 -16.09 1.21 -1.12
CA TYR A 53 -16.37 0.94 -2.53
C TYR A 53 -16.62 2.23 -3.34
N GLU A 54 -16.87 3.34 -2.66
CA GLU A 54 -16.73 4.70 -3.21
C GLU A 54 -15.58 5.38 -2.49
N LEU A 55 -14.36 4.95 -2.83
CA LEU A 55 -13.15 5.25 -2.07
C LEU A 55 -12.93 6.76 -1.93
N ARG A 56 -12.55 7.16 -0.72
CA ARG A 56 -12.09 8.51 -0.40
C ARG A 56 -10.71 8.39 0.28
N PRO A 57 -9.96 9.50 0.35
CA PRO A 57 -8.58 9.50 0.83
C PRO A 57 -8.36 8.83 2.18
N THR A 58 -9.34 8.90 3.08
CA THR A 58 -9.27 8.40 4.46
C THR A 58 -10.16 7.19 4.73
N GLY A 59 -10.58 6.47 3.69
CA GLY A 59 -11.25 5.18 3.82
C GLY A 59 -12.44 5.00 2.89
N GLY A 60 -13.28 6.02 2.74
CA GLY A 60 -14.47 5.91 1.88
C GLY A 60 -15.41 7.10 2.00
N PHE A 61 -16.41 7.13 1.13
CA PHE A 61 -17.47 8.13 1.19
C PHE A 61 -18.20 8.09 2.54
N ILE A 62 -18.32 9.23 3.22
CA ILE A 62 -18.97 9.28 4.54
C ILE A 62 -20.49 9.12 4.34
N SER A 63 -21.01 7.93 4.64
CA SER A 63 -22.39 7.55 4.33
C SER A 63 -23.37 7.89 5.45
N THR A 64 -22.93 7.82 6.70
CA THR A 64 -23.68 8.19 7.91
C THR A 64 -22.67 8.46 9.02
N TYR A 65 -23.10 9.14 10.08
CA TYR A 65 -22.27 9.38 11.24
C TYR A 65 -23.05 9.11 12.53
N GLY A 66 -22.32 8.95 13.64
CA GLY A 66 -22.89 8.92 14.98
C GLY A 66 -22.04 9.71 15.97
N VAL A 67 -22.68 10.27 16.99
CA VAL A 67 -22.01 10.94 18.10
C VAL A 67 -21.93 9.99 19.28
N LEU A 68 -20.77 9.39 19.50
CA LEU A 68 -20.47 8.54 20.65
C LEU A 68 -20.25 9.42 21.89
N LYS A 69 -21.09 9.24 22.91
CA LYS A 69 -21.11 10.10 24.10
C LYS A 69 -20.62 9.35 25.33
N PHE A 70 -19.71 9.96 26.07
CA PHE A 70 -19.33 9.55 27.42
C PHE A 70 -19.61 10.67 28.42
N ARG A 71 -20.07 10.29 29.62
CA ARG A 71 -20.37 11.21 30.73
C ARG A 71 -19.78 10.64 32.00
N HIS A 72 -18.84 11.34 32.62
CA HIS A 72 -18.23 10.94 33.90
C HIS A 72 -17.60 9.53 33.86
N GLY A 73 -17.03 9.14 32.74
CA GLY A 73 -16.46 7.80 32.55
C GLY A 73 -17.45 6.74 32.03
N ILE A 74 -18.74 7.06 31.95
CA ILE A 74 -19.80 6.12 31.58
C ILE A 74 -20.18 6.35 30.12
N PHE A 75 -20.21 5.28 29.32
CA PHE A 75 -20.83 5.30 28.00
C PHE A 75 -22.27 5.81 28.14
N TRP A 76 -22.69 6.77 27.33
CA TRP A 76 -24.01 7.39 27.44
C TRP A 76 -24.93 7.06 26.27
N GLY A 77 -24.36 6.65 25.13
CA GLY A 77 -25.08 6.30 23.93
C GLY A 77 -24.34 6.69 22.65
N ILE A 78 -24.97 6.38 21.53
CA ILE A 78 -24.58 6.84 20.20
C ILE A 78 -25.82 7.46 19.56
N ASP A 79 -25.73 8.74 19.21
CA ASP A 79 -26.79 9.45 18.50
C ASP A 79 -26.43 9.46 17.00
N PHE A 80 -27.22 8.77 16.18
CA PHE A 80 -26.96 8.66 14.75
C PHE A 80 -27.58 9.84 14.00
N GLY A 81 -26.83 10.36 13.02
CA GLY A 81 -27.27 11.44 12.13
C GLY A 81 -27.13 11.06 10.65
N ASP A 82 -27.79 11.87 9.82
CA ASP A 82 -27.75 11.75 8.36
C ASP A 82 -26.80 12.80 7.77
N VAL A 83 -25.94 12.39 6.84
CA VAL A 83 -25.00 13.27 6.14
C VAL A 83 -25.67 14.17 5.09
N TYR A 84 -26.94 13.93 4.79
CA TYR A 84 -27.80 14.81 3.99
C TYR A 84 -28.74 15.65 4.87
N GLY A 85 -28.71 15.46 6.19
CA GLY A 85 -29.55 16.18 7.15
C GLY A 85 -28.97 17.55 7.52
N ASP A 86 -29.13 17.91 8.79
CA ASP A 86 -28.70 19.19 9.35
C ASP A 86 -27.23 19.52 9.10
N VAL A 87 -26.31 18.56 9.19
CA VAL A 87 -24.87 18.80 8.93
C VAL A 87 -24.54 19.20 7.49
N ALA A 88 -25.47 19.02 6.54
CA ALA A 88 -25.33 19.48 5.16
C ALA A 88 -25.93 20.89 4.94
N ASP A 89 -26.72 21.41 5.88
CA ASP A 89 -27.33 22.73 5.78
C ASP A 89 -26.34 23.81 6.22
N HIS A 90 -25.57 24.33 5.27
CA HIS A 90 -24.61 25.39 5.52
C HIS A 90 -24.49 26.31 4.29
N PRO A 91 -23.98 27.55 4.44
CA PRO A 91 -23.67 28.41 3.30
C PRO A 91 -22.70 27.71 2.34
N TYR A 92 -22.80 28.01 1.04
CA TYR A 92 -21.92 27.44 0.02
C TYR A 92 -20.44 27.60 0.41
N VAL A 93 -19.70 26.49 0.35
CA VAL A 93 -18.25 26.44 0.54
C VAL A 93 -17.61 25.97 -0.76
N GLU A 94 -16.64 26.73 -1.25
CA GLU A 94 -15.91 26.39 -2.47
C GLU A 94 -15.14 25.07 -2.26
N PRO A 95 -15.33 24.06 -3.11
CA PRO A 95 -14.64 22.79 -3.00
C PRO A 95 -13.16 22.89 -3.40
N PRO A 96 -12.31 21.97 -2.93
CA PRO A 96 -10.99 21.78 -3.49
C PRO A 96 -11.06 21.65 -5.01
N LYS A 97 -10.14 22.31 -5.74
CA LYS A 97 -10.18 22.43 -7.20
C LYS A 97 -10.42 21.10 -7.93
N ALA A 98 -9.68 20.06 -7.57
CA ALA A 98 -9.81 18.74 -8.19
C ALA A 98 -11.20 18.12 -7.95
N MET A 99 -11.74 18.27 -6.73
CA MET A 99 -13.09 17.82 -6.39
C MET A 99 -14.14 18.61 -7.18
N GLY A 100 -14.04 19.94 -7.21
CA GLY A 100 -14.96 20.79 -7.95
C GLY A 100 -15.00 20.47 -9.44
N GLN A 101 -13.85 20.14 -10.05
CA GLN A 101 -13.78 19.69 -11.45
C GLN A 101 -14.43 18.32 -11.68
N LEU A 102 -14.23 17.38 -10.75
CA LEU A 102 -14.73 16.00 -10.88
C LEU A 102 -16.23 15.88 -10.61
N LEU A 103 -16.73 16.67 -9.67
CA LEU A 103 -18.13 16.73 -9.26
C LEU A 103 -18.92 17.83 -9.99
N ALA A 104 -18.32 18.51 -10.98
CA ALA A 104 -18.98 19.57 -11.74
C ALA A 104 -20.25 19.06 -12.41
N ASP A 105 -21.39 19.36 -11.80
CA ASP A 105 -22.74 19.11 -12.30
C ASP A 105 -23.66 20.24 -11.82
N LYS A 106 -24.79 20.42 -12.50
CA LYS A 106 -25.80 21.46 -12.20
C LYS A 106 -26.35 21.38 -10.76
N ASP A 107 -26.33 20.17 -10.18
CA ASP A 107 -26.89 19.88 -8.85
C ASP A 107 -25.82 19.86 -7.75
N TYR A 108 -24.54 20.10 -8.08
CA TYR A 108 -23.47 20.06 -7.09
C TYR A 108 -23.45 21.33 -6.23
N LYS A 109 -23.79 21.18 -4.95
CA LYS A 109 -23.96 22.29 -3.98
C LYS A 109 -22.68 22.75 -3.29
N GLY A 110 -21.52 22.41 -3.84
CA GLY A 110 -20.21 22.72 -3.27
C GLY A 110 -19.77 21.73 -2.18
N TYR A 111 -18.77 22.13 -1.41
CA TYR A 111 -18.12 21.30 -0.40
C TYR A 111 -18.99 21.13 0.83
N THR A 112 -19.29 19.88 1.23
CA THR A 112 -20.20 19.58 2.35
C THR A 112 -19.64 18.50 3.27
N PHE A 113 -20.32 18.25 4.40
CA PHE A 113 -19.85 17.37 5.49
C PHE A 113 -19.37 16.00 4.97
N ARG A 114 -20.09 15.38 4.04
CA ARG A 114 -19.74 14.05 3.48
C ARG A 114 -18.44 14.01 2.66
N ASP A 115 -17.96 15.16 2.23
CA ASP A 115 -16.76 15.33 1.41
C ASP A 115 -15.55 15.86 2.21
N THR A 116 -15.75 16.18 3.50
CA THR A 116 -14.72 16.75 4.40
C THR A 116 -13.48 15.89 4.59
N ASN A 117 -13.53 14.65 4.11
CA ASN A 117 -12.44 13.70 4.19
C ASN A 117 -11.55 13.67 2.92
N PHE A 118 -11.47 14.80 2.22
CA PHE A 118 -10.65 15.04 1.02
C PHE A 118 -9.13 15.04 1.27
N ASP A 119 -8.70 15.52 2.43
CA ASP A 119 -7.29 15.49 2.79
C ASP A 119 -6.84 14.04 3.06
N PRO A 120 -5.71 13.58 2.49
CA PRO A 120 -5.24 12.22 2.72
C PRO A 120 -4.62 12.01 4.10
N ASP A 121 -4.25 13.08 4.81
CA ASP A 121 -3.90 13.03 6.22
C ASP A 121 -5.17 13.07 7.07
N PHE A 122 -5.48 11.96 7.76
CA PHE A 122 -6.72 11.88 8.53
C PHE A 122 -6.73 12.82 9.74
N THR A 123 -5.58 13.32 10.22
CA THR A 123 -5.53 14.32 11.30
C THR A 123 -6.00 15.69 10.80
N VAL A 124 -5.65 16.06 9.57
CA VAL A 124 -6.13 17.27 8.89
C VAL A 124 -7.61 17.11 8.53
N ALA A 125 -7.99 15.98 7.93
CA ALA A 125 -9.38 15.67 7.63
C ALA A 125 -10.26 15.72 8.89
N LYS A 126 -9.79 15.19 10.03
CA LYS A 126 -10.50 15.23 11.32
C LYS A 126 -10.84 16.66 11.74
N ASP A 127 -9.93 17.62 11.56
CA ASP A 127 -10.20 19.02 11.90
C ASP A 127 -11.27 19.63 10.97
N GLU A 128 -11.24 19.31 9.67
CA GLU A 128 -12.27 19.75 8.71
C GLU A 128 -13.64 19.12 9.03
N ILE A 129 -13.68 17.83 9.36
CA ILE A 129 -14.90 17.10 9.77
C ILE A 129 -15.53 17.76 10.99
N ILE A 130 -14.74 18.05 12.04
CA ILE A 130 -15.22 18.70 13.26
C ILE A 130 -15.71 20.11 12.95
N LYS A 131 -14.99 20.86 12.11
CA LYS A 131 -15.37 22.22 11.69
C LYS A 131 -16.75 22.22 11.02
N PHE A 132 -17.01 21.33 10.07
CA PHE A 132 -18.31 21.25 9.40
C PHE A 132 -19.44 20.82 10.35
N TYR A 133 -19.18 19.84 11.22
CA TYR A 133 -20.16 19.43 12.23
C TYR A 133 -20.57 20.59 13.15
N ASN A 134 -19.59 21.39 13.57
CA ASN A 134 -19.80 22.50 14.50
C ASN A 134 -20.54 23.71 13.88
N ILE A 135 -20.73 23.76 12.56
CA ILE A 135 -21.53 24.82 11.91
C ILE A 135 -22.95 24.82 12.49
N ASN A 136 -23.54 23.63 12.63
CA ASN A 136 -24.91 23.45 13.12
C ASN A 136 -24.99 22.93 14.55
N HIS A 137 -23.86 22.55 15.15
CA HIS A 137 -23.76 22.08 16.54
C HIS A 137 -22.65 22.75 17.35
N PRO A 138 -22.57 24.10 17.40
CA PRO A 138 -21.47 24.82 18.06
C PRO A 138 -21.38 24.54 19.58
N GLU A 139 -22.46 24.07 20.20
CA GLU A 139 -22.53 23.71 21.62
C GLU A 139 -21.94 22.33 21.93
N ILE A 140 -21.77 21.47 20.93
CA ILE A 140 -21.27 20.10 21.10
C ILE A 140 -19.77 20.08 20.84
N LYS A 141 -18.99 20.01 21.93
CA LYS A 141 -17.54 19.78 21.81
C LYS A 141 -17.26 18.35 21.34
N ILE A 142 -16.60 18.21 20.19
CA ILE A 142 -16.06 16.94 19.68
C ILE A 142 -14.58 16.80 20.11
N ASP A 143 -14.25 15.69 20.74
CA ASP A 143 -12.92 15.38 21.27
C ASP A 143 -12.07 14.52 20.32
N GLY A 144 -12.66 14.03 19.23
CA GLY A 144 -11.98 13.26 18.19
C GLY A 144 -12.96 12.66 17.19
N VAL A 145 -12.39 12.06 16.14
CA VAL A 145 -13.12 11.38 15.07
C VAL A 145 -12.59 9.95 14.95
N ILE A 146 -13.51 9.00 14.86
CA ILE A 146 -13.25 7.59 14.59
C ILE A 146 -13.93 7.27 13.26
N ALA A 147 -13.21 6.70 12.30
CA ALA A 147 -13.78 6.23 11.04
C ALA A 147 -13.75 4.71 11.00
N ALA A 148 -14.79 4.11 10.41
CA ALA A 148 -14.85 2.68 10.10
C ALA A 148 -15.52 2.49 8.75
N ASP A 149 -14.92 1.68 7.88
CA ASP A 149 -15.47 1.39 6.56
C ASP A 149 -16.36 0.12 6.53
N PHE A 150 -16.85 -0.24 5.34
CA PHE A 150 -17.66 -1.46 5.16
C PHE A 150 -16.87 -2.72 5.49
N THR A 151 -15.59 -2.83 5.15
CA THR A 151 -14.77 -4.00 5.46
C THR A 151 -14.70 -4.24 6.97
N ALA A 152 -14.50 -3.19 7.76
CA ALA A 152 -14.53 -3.28 9.22
C ALA A 152 -15.91 -3.76 9.73
N LEU A 153 -17.00 -3.21 9.18
CA LEU A 153 -18.35 -3.62 9.55
C LEU A 153 -18.65 -5.07 9.16
N GLU A 154 -18.29 -5.49 7.95
CA GLU A 154 -18.43 -6.85 7.42
C GLU A 154 -17.72 -7.87 8.31
N ASN A 155 -16.48 -7.57 8.73
CA ASN A 155 -15.71 -8.42 9.64
C ASN A 155 -16.35 -8.52 11.03
N LEU A 156 -16.95 -7.43 11.54
CA LEU A 156 -17.70 -7.46 12.81
C LEU A 156 -19.02 -8.23 12.69
N VAL A 157 -19.73 -8.11 11.56
CA VAL A 157 -20.96 -8.86 11.28
C VAL A 157 -20.66 -10.36 11.22
N ALA A 158 -19.52 -10.76 10.63
CA ALA A 158 -19.10 -12.17 10.54
C ALA A 158 -19.02 -12.89 11.89
N LEU A 159 -18.82 -12.16 13.00
CA LEU A 159 -18.79 -12.75 14.34
C LEU A 159 -20.16 -13.21 14.84
N TYR A 160 -21.23 -12.64 14.28
CA TYR A 160 -22.60 -12.76 14.78
C TYR A 160 -23.61 -13.13 13.70
N GLU A 161 -23.15 -13.35 12.48
CA GLU A 161 -23.99 -13.68 11.35
C GLU A 161 -24.74 -15.01 11.56
N PRO A 162 -25.96 -15.13 11.01
CA PRO A 162 -26.71 -14.06 10.35
C PRO A 162 -27.33 -13.04 11.33
N LEU A 163 -27.26 -11.76 10.95
CA LEU A 163 -27.95 -10.67 11.65
C LEU A 163 -29.32 -10.42 11.02
N LYS A 164 -30.37 -10.81 11.74
CA LYS A 164 -31.76 -10.54 11.36
C LYS A 164 -32.21 -9.16 11.85
N ILE A 165 -32.61 -8.31 10.90
CA ILE A 165 -33.10 -6.94 11.13
C ILE A 165 -34.29 -6.72 10.21
N ASP A 166 -35.46 -6.52 10.80
CA ASP A 166 -36.74 -6.52 10.07
C ASP A 166 -36.85 -7.78 9.18
N ASP A 167 -37.12 -7.61 7.89
CA ASP A 167 -37.26 -8.68 6.89
C ASP A 167 -35.92 -9.07 6.21
N TYR A 168 -34.81 -8.45 6.62
CA TYR A 168 -33.50 -8.66 6.00
C TYR A 168 -32.58 -9.52 6.87
N GLU A 169 -31.78 -10.34 6.19
CA GLU A 169 -30.72 -11.15 6.79
C GLU A 169 -29.35 -10.67 6.29
N PHE A 170 -28.51 -10.19 7.21
CA PHE A 170 -27.18 -9.68 6.90
C PHE A 170 -26.09 -10.66 7.34
N THR A 171 -25.17 -10.92 6.43
CA THR A 171 -23.95 -11.74 6.55
C THR A 171 -22.77 -10.92 6.03
N LYS A 172 -21.54 -11.34 6.30
CA LYS A 172 -20.34 -10.74 5.72
C LYS A 172 -20.43 -10.63 4.19
N GLN A 173 -20.97 -11.64 3.53
CA GLN A 173 -20.96 -11.75 2.07
C GLN A 173 -22.03 -10.87 1.40
N ASN A 174 -23.21 -10.74 2.00
CA ASN A 174 -24.33 -10.01 1.40
C ASN A 174 -24.56 -8.61 1.99
N LEU A 175 -23.79 -8.19 3.00
CA LEU A 175 -24.02 -6.94 3.73
C LEU A 175 -24.09 -5.74 2.80
N PHE A 176 -23.05 -5.53 2.01
CA PHE A 176 -22.96 -4.41 1.08
C PHE A 176 -24.05 -4.46 0.01
N GLU A 177 -24.27 -5.62 -0.61
CA GLU A 177 -25.25 -5.78 -1.70
C GLU A 177 -26.68 -5.56 -1.20
N SER A 178 -27.02 -6.12 -0.05
CA SER A 178 -28.32 -5.94 0.59
C SER A 178 -28.53 -4.48 0.98
N LEU A 179 -27.55 -3.84 1.63
CA LEU A 179 -27.65 -2.43 1.98
C LEU A 179 -27.81 -1.55 0.74
N SER A 180 -26.99 -1.80 -0.28
CA SER A 180 -27.04 -1.12 -1.58
C SER A 180 -28.40 -1.23 -2.24
N SER A 181 -28.99 -2.44 -2.25
CA SER A 181 -30.34 -2.68 -2.78
C SER A 181 -31.41 -1.90 -2.01
N ILE A 182 -31.29 -1.81 -0.69
CA ILE A 182 -32.25 -1.06 0.14
C ILE A 182 -32.04 0.46 -0.03
N VAL A 183 -30.89 0.93 -0.52
CA VAL A 183 -30.68 2.37 -0.83
C VAL A 183 -31.10 2.72 -2.25
N SER A 184 -30.97 1.77 -3.19
CA SER A 184 -31.19 2.03 -4.61
C SER A 184 -32.65 2.21 -5.00
N ASP A 185 -33.58 1.81 -4.13
CA ASP A 185 -35.03 1.96 -4.35
C ASP A 185 -35.55 3.39 -4.03
N ILE A 186 -34.63 4.35 -3.89
CA ILE A 186 -34.89 5.75 -3.54
C ILE A 186 -34.27 6.64 -4.62
N ASP A 187 -35.00 7.68 -5.04
CA ASP A 187 -34.48 8.70 -5.95
C ASP A 187 -33.30 9.42 -5.30
N ARG A 188 -32.11 9.30 -5.93
CA ARG A 188 -30.85 9.87 -5.42
C ARG A 188 -30.71 11.37 -5.70
N HIS A 189 -31.64 11.94 -6.47
CA HIS A 189 -31.67 13.37 -6.80
C HIS A 189 -32.67 14.16 -5.94
N ASP A 190 -33.39 13.49 -5.04
CA ASP A 190 -34.30 14.12 -4.09
C ASP A 190 -33.75 14.05 -2.65
N GLU A 191 -33.27 15.19 -2.15
CA GLU A 191 -32.73 15.32 -0.80
C GLU A 191 -33.77 15.07 0.30
N GLU A 192 -35.05 15.35 0.06
CA GLU A 192 -36.12 15.16 1.04
C GLU A 192 -36.40 13.66 1.24
N THR A 193 -36.43 12.89 0.14
CA THR A 193 -36.57 11.43 0.19
C THR A 193 -35.30 10.76 0.76
N LEU A 194 -34.11 11.31 0.53
CA LEU A 194 -32.85 10.83 1.14
C LEU A 194 -32.81 11.05 2.65
N ALA A 195 -33.18 12.25 3.14
CA ALA A 195 -33.19 12.59 4.56
C ALA A 195 -34.26 11.80 5.37
N GLY A 196 -35.33 11.35 4.73
CA GLY A 196 -36.38 10.52 5.33
C GLY A 196 -36.06 9.02 5.39
N ARG A 197 -34.90 8.59 4.89
CA ARG A 197 -34.57 7.18 4.72
C ARG A 197 -34.37 6.47 6.07
N LYS A 198 -34.96 5.28 6.21
CA LYS A 198 -34.66 4.39 7.35
C LYS A 198 -33.17 4.05 7.36
N ASN A 199 -32.44 4.53 8.37
CA ASN A 199 -31.02 4.26 8.53
C ASN A 199 -30.78 2.81 9.02
N ILE A 200 -30.84 1.85 8.10
CA ILE A 200 -30.61 0.42 8.38
C ILE A 200 -29.17 0.19 8.86
N ALA A 201 -28.19 0.96 8.36
CA ALA A 201 -26.81 0.88 8.84
C ALA A 201 -26.72 1.11 10.36
N SER A 202 -27.43 2.12 10.89
CA SER A 202 -27.51 2.34 12.35
C SER A 202 -28.11 1.14 13.10
N SER A 203 -29.07 0.45 12.48
CA SER A 203 -29.70 -0.74 13.08
C SER A 203 -28.73 -1.93 13.11
N ILE A 204 -27.90 -2.09 12.08
CA ILE A 204 -26.85 -3.11 12.02
C ILE A 204 -25.81 -2.85 13.11
N VAL A 205 -25.31 -1.61 13.21
CA VAL A 205 -24.33 -1.23 14.26
C VAL A 205 -24.90 -1.47 15.66
N LYS A 206 -26.16 -1.04 15.92
CA LYS A 206 -26.84 -1.30 17.19
C LYS A 206 -26.98 -2.80 17.46
N LYS A 207 -27.28 -3.61 16.44
CA LYS A 207 -27.41 -5.07 16.57
C LYS A 207 -26.06 -5.72 16.89
N VAL A 208 -24.98 -5.32 16.22
CA VAL A 208 -23.61 -5.77 16.50
C VAL A 208 -23.23 -5.44 17.95
N ILE A 209 -23.40 -4.19 18.38
CA ILE A 209 -23.14 -3.78 19.77
C ILE A 209 -23.95 -4.64 20.75
N THR A 210 -25.25 -4.82 20.49
CA THR A 210 -26.13 -5.63 21.36
C THR A 210 -25.66 -7.08 21.42
N ARG A 211 -25.25 -7.68 20.31
CA ARG A 211 -24.73 -9.06 20.27
C ARG A 211 -23.42 -9.18 21.04
N THR A 212 -22.49 -8.24 20.89
CA THR A 212 -21.26 -8.20 21.70
C THR A 212 -21.58 -8.10 23.19
N VAL A 213 -22.64 -7.35 23.55
CA VAL A 213 -23.12 -7.24 24.93
C VAL A 213 -23.65 -8.53 25.51
N LEU A 214 -24.50 -9.23 24.73
CA LEU A 214 -25.13 -10.46 25.17
C LEU A 214 -24.20 -11.67 25.11
N LEU A 215 -23.08 -11.58 24.40
CA LEU A 215 -22.12 -12.67 24.19
C LEU A 215 -20.73 -12.27 24.69
N PRO A 216 -20.52 -12.07 26.01
CA PRO A 216 -19.26 -11.55 26.56
C PRO A 216 -18.03 -12.42 26.22
N TRP A 217 -18.21 -13.72 25.98
CA TRP A 217 -17.12 -14.60 25.52
C TRP A 217 -16.61 -14.28 24.10
N ARG A 218 -17.38 -13.54 23.28
CA ARG A 218 -16.98 -13.05 21.96
C ARG A 218 -16.23 -11.72 22.01
N VAL A 219 -16.15 -11.05 23.17
CA VAL A 219 -15.47 -9.76 23.32
C VAL A 219 -14.01 -9.81 22.87
N ARG A 220 -13.33 -10.94 23.11
CA ARG A 220 -11.97 -11.16 22.61
C ARG A 220 -11.90 -11.16 21.09
N ALA A 221 -12.74 -11.97 20.44
CA ALA A 221 -12.82 -12.02 18.99
C ALA A 221 -13.21 -10.66 18.38
N ALA A 222 -14.13 -9.93 19.01
CA ALA A 222 -14.49 -8.58 18.58
C ALA A 222 -13.31 -7.61 18.70
N SER A 223 -12.53 -7.69 19.79
CA SER A 223 -11.30 -6.91 19.95
C SER A 223 -10.27 -7.26 18.89
N ASP A 224 -10.06 -8.55 18.59
CA ASP A 224 -9.10 -8.99 17.58
C ASP A 224 -9.48 -8.46 16.18
N VAL A 225 -10.79 -8.50 15.84
CA VAL A 225 -11.31 -7.91 14.60
C VAL A 225 -11.10 -6.39 14.54
N MET A 226 -11.31 -5.66 15.64
CA MET A 226 -11.06 -4.21 15.67
C MET A 226 -9.57 -3.89 15.55
N LEU A 227 -8.70 -4.66 16.20
CA LEU A 227 -7.24 -4.49 16.09
C LEU A 227 -6.79 -4.69 14.65
N GLN A 228 -7.23 -5.78 14.01
CA GLN A 228 -6.97 -6.02 12.60
C GLN A 228 -7.50 -4.88 11.72
N ALA A 229 -8.70 -4.37 12.00
CA ALA A 229 -9.26 -3.26 11.23
C ALA A 229 -8.43 -1.96 11.37
N PHE A 230 -7.84 -1.67 12.54
CA PHE A 230 -6.94 -0.54 12.69
C PHE A 230 -5.58 -0.77 12.00
N ASP A 231 -4.99 -1.95 12.17
CA ASP A 231 -3.70 -2.31 11.54
C ASP A 231 -3.82 -2.32 10.00
N GLU A 232 -4.96 -2.77 9.48
CA GLU A 232 -5.29 -2.77 8.05
C GLU A 232 -5.97 -1.47 7.58
N LYS A 233 -6.02 -0.42 8.41
CA LYS A 233 -6.59 0.91 8.08
C LYS A 233 -8.01 0.87 7.50
N HIS A 234 -8.80 -0.10 7.92
CA HIS A 234 -10.26 -0.15 7.78
C HIS A 234 -10.97 0.60 8.92
N MET A 235 -10.22 0.90 10.00
CA MET A 235 -10.58 1.85 11.03
C MET A 235 -9.46 2.85 11.25
N LEU A 236 -9.82 4.12 11.51
CA LEU A 236 -8.89 5.19 11.87
C LEU A 236 -9.44 5.94 13.08
N ALA A 237 -8.57 6.50 13.91
CA ALA A 237 -8.99 7.35 15.02
C ALA A 237 -7.98 8.47 15.32
N SER A 238 -8.48 9.69 15.32
CA SER A 238 -7.71 10.90 15.59
C SER A 238 -8.39 11.76 16.66
N PHE A 239 -7.62 12.28 17.60
CA PHE A 239 -8.10 12.84 18.87
C PHE A 239 -7.49 14.22 19.13
N ASN A 240 -8.28 15.11 19.74
CA ASN A 240 -7.80 16.42 20.20
C ASN A 240 -6.98 16.31 21.50
N GLN A 241 -7.11 15.19 22.22
CA GLN A 241 -6.31 14.92 23.41
C GLN A 241 -4.93 14.37 23.04
N SER A 242 -3.88 15.14 23.32
CA SER A 242 -2.50 14.85 22.91
C SER A 242 -2.00 13.46 23.35
N GLY A 243 -2.40 12.99 24.53
CA GLY A 243 -2.02 11.66 25.03
C GLY A 243 -2.64 10.50 24.26
N LEU A 244 -3.87 10.65 23.77
CA LEU A 244 -4.54 9.66 22.92
C LEU A 244 -4.01 9.75 21.49
N GLN A 245 -3.88 10.96 20.95
CA GLN A 245 -3.35 11.20 19.61
C GLN A 245 -2.00 10.53 19.42
N LYS A 246 -1.03 10.80 20.31
CA LYS A 246 0.31 10.20 20.25
C LYS A 246 0.29 8.67 20.33
N ALA A 247 -0.66 8.11 21.08
CA ALA A 247 -0.75 6.66 21.27
C ALA A 247 -1.27 5.93 20.02
N PHE A 248 -2.18 6.56 19.27
CA PHE A 248 -2.69 6.08 17.98
C PHE A 248 -1.69 6.37 16.84
N ALA A 249 -1.10 7.57 16.81
CA ALA A 249 -0.05 7.95 15.86
C ALA A 249 1.14 6.99 15.86
N LYS A 250 1.60 6.55 17.04
CA LYS A 250 2.69 5.59 17.18
C LYS A 250 2.42 4.26 16.48
N ARG A 251 1.15 3.91 16.25
CA ARG A 251 0.72 2.70 15.55
C ARG A 251 0.28 2.96 14.10
N GLY A 252 0.30 4.21 13.65
CA GLY A 252 -0.25 4.61 12.35
C GLY A 252 -1.79 4.55 12.28
N TRP A 253 -2.47 4.36 13.42
CA TRP A 253 -3.93 4.22 13.50
C TRP A 253 -4.67 5.56 13.41
N ASP A 254 -3.96 6.68 13.48
CA ASP A 254 -4.51 8.01 13.28
C ASP A 254 -4.53 8.46 11.82
N GLY A 255 -4.01 7.62 10.90
CA GLY A 255 -4.04 7.87 9.46
C GLY A 255 -3.27 9.12 9.02
N SER A 256 -2.32 9.62 9.82
CA SER A 256 -1.45 10.73 9.41
C SER A 256 -0.52 10.30 8.28
N LEU A 257 -0.23 11.21 7.35
CA LEU A 257 0.82 10.98 6.38
C LEU A 257 2.20 11.12 7.05
N PRO A 258 3.25 10.42 6.56
CA PRO A 258 4.60 10.62 7.05
C PRO A 258 5.04 12.07 6.83
N ASN A 259 5.65 12.67 7.86
CA ASN A 259 6.41 13.90 7.69
C ASN A 259 7.75 13.54 7.04
N GLY A 260 8.15 14.25 5.98
CA GLY A 260 9.32 13.93 5.15
C GLY A 260 10.70 14.04 5.81
N ASP A 261 10.77 14.10 7.14
CA ASP A 261 11.99 14.32 7.91
C ASP A 261 12.72 13.02 8.31
N ALA A 262 12.21 11.83 7.95
CA ALA A 262 12.74 10.55 8.43
C ALA A 262 12.66 9.41 7.39
N GLY A 263 13.51 9.46 6.36
CA GLY A 263 13.64 8.40 5.37
C GLY A 263 12.79 8.59 4.11
N ASP A 264 12.85 7.60 3.21
CA ASP A 264 11.93 7.51 2.07
C ASP A 264 10.54 7.04 2.53
N TYR A 265 9.51 7.51 1.84
CA TYR A 265 8.17 6.97 1.97
C TYR A 265 7.44 7.05 0.64
N LEU A 266 6.53 6.10 0.42
CA LEU A 266 5.62 6.11 -0.72
C LEU A 266 4.18 5.94 -0.23
N ALA A 267 3.36 6.97 -0.42
CA ALA A 267 1.92 6.90 -0.19
C ALA A 267 1.17 7.15 -1.50
N VAL A 268 0.49 6.13 -2.01
CA VAL A 268 -0.39 6.23 -3.19
C VAL A 268 -1.83 6.33 -2.70
N ASN A 269 -2.49 7.45 -2.97
CA ASN A 269 -3.84 7.75 -2.49
C ASN A 269 -4.77 8.02 -3.68
N ASN A 270 -5.82 7.22 -3.80
CA ASN A 270 -6.82 7.32 -4.87
C ASN A 270 -8.20 7.68 -4.30
N ALA A 271 -8.93 8.58 -4.95
CA ALA A 271 -10.27 9.00 -4.52
C ALA A 271 -11.27 8.97 -5.68
N ASN A 272 -12.45 8.40 -5.46
CA ASN A 272 -13.47 8.15 -6.48
C ASN A 272 -14.64 9.14 -6.43
N TYR A 273 -14.61 10.19 -7.22
CA TYR A 273 -15.69 11.18 -7.32
C TYR A 273 -16.71 10.85 -8.44
N GLY A 274 -16.82 9.58 -8.82
CA GLY A 274 -17.76 9.13 -9.87
C GLY A 274 -19.18 8.85 -9.39
N GLY A 275 -19.42 8.84 -8.08
CA GLY A 275 -20.73 8.51 -7.46
C GLY A 275 -21.14 7.03 -7.54
N MET A 276 -20.45 6.25 -8.38
CA MET A 276 -20.58 4.79 -8.50
C MET A 276 -19.62 4.06 -7.57
N LYS A 277 -19.91 2.79 -7.26
CA LYS A 277 -19.18 1.98 -6.27
C LYS A 277 -18.08 1.17 -6.97
N SER A 278 -17.48 1.81 -7.99
CA SER A 278 -16.57 1.20 -8.96
C SER A 278 -15.27 0.71 -8.33
N ASN A 279 -14.90 1.16 -7.11
CA ASN A 279 -13.72 0.61 -6.42
C ASN A 279 -13.87 -0.87 -6.06
N ARG A 280 -15.10 -1.42 -6.05
CA ARG A 280 -15.31 -2.88 -5.95
C ARG A 280 -14.72 -3.65 -7.13
N TYR A 281 -14.55 -2.99 -8.27
CA TYR A 281 -14.09 -3.58 -9.53
C TYR A 281 -12.80 -2.96 -10.04
N LEU A 282 -12.12 -2.14 -9.23
CA LEU A 282 -10.87 -1.49 -9.58
C LEU A 282 -9.72 -2.19 -8.85
N GLU A 283 -8.74 -2.68 -9.59
CA GLU A 283 -7.50 -3.20 -9.04
C GLU A 283 -6.37 -2.20 -9.23
N GLN A 284 -5.49 -2.09 -8.23
CA GLN A 284 -4.32 -1.23 -8.25
C GLN A 284 -3.05 -2.02 -8.00
N ASP A 285 -2.08 -1.87 -8.89
CA ASP A 285 -0.72 -2.40 -8.79
C ASP A 285 0.28 -1.25 -8.82
N VAL A 286 1.22 -1.25 -7.87
CA VAL A 286 2.22 -0.20 -7.70
C VAL A 286 3.61 -0.79 -7.86
N ILE A 287 4.38 -0.26 -8.79
CA ILE A 287 5.79 -0.59 -8.99
C ILE A 287 6.62 0.61 -8.57
N TYR A 288 7.56 0.42 -7.65
CA TYR A 288 8.48 1.44 -7.19
C TYR A 288 9.92 1.02 -7.44
N GLU A 289 10.56 1.64 -8.42
CA GLU A 289 11.93 1.36 -8.82
C GLU A 289 12.86 2.41 -8.20
N LEU A 290 13.89 1.95 -7.49
CA LEU A 290 14.91 2.76 -6.86
C LEU A 290 16.25 2.44 -7.53
N ASN A 291 16.82 3.42 -8.23
CA ASN A 291 18.11 3.32 -8.88
C ASN A 291 19.14 4.12 -8.07
N VAL A 292 19.98 3.41 -7.33
CA VAL A 292 21.07 4.00 -6.54
C VAL A 292 22.25 4.26 -7.45
N MET A 293 22.70 5.50 -7.50
CA MET A 293 23.82 5.94 -8.34
C MET A 293 25.16 5.79 -7.61
N PRO A 294 26.31 5.79 -8.32
CA PRO A 294 27.64 5.65 -7.69
C PRO A 294 27.99 6.73 -6.65
N ASN A 295 27.34 7.89 -6.70
CA ASN A 295 27.45 8.97 -5.71
C ASN A 295 26.41 8.83 -4.57
N HIS A 296 25.71 7.71 -4.50
CA HIS A 296 24.62 7.37 -3.56
C HIS A 296 23.34 8.22 -3.67
N SER A 297 23.23 9.10 -4.68
CA SER A 297 21.93 9.70 -4.99
C SER A 297 20.96 8.64 -5.50
N VAL A 298 19.68 8.73 -5.16
CA VAL A 298 18.68 7.73 -5.54
C VAL A 298 17.68 8.35 -6.51
N GLU A 299 17.65 7.81 -7.72
CA GLU A 299 16.61 8.11 -8.71
C GLU A 299 15.45 7.14 -8.49
N ALA A 300 14.28 7.67 -8.17
CA ALA A 300 13.07 6.90 -7.93
C ALA A 300 12.13 7.00 -9.13
N LYS A 301 11.44 5.91 -9.42
CA LYS A 301 10.39 5.84 -10.43
C LYS A 301 9.22 5.05 -9.89
N VAL A 302 8.05 5.68 -9.85
CA VAL A 302 6.80 5.04 -9.44
C VAL A 302 5.89 4.85 -10.65
N THR A 303 5.37 3.65 -10.83
CA THR A 303 4.34 3.31 -11.80
C THR A 303 3.10 2.80 -11.07
N VAL A 304 1.95 3.43 -11.32
CA VAL A 304 0.65 3.01 -10.78
C VAL A 304 -0.21 2.51 -11.92
N ASN A 305 -0.56 1.22 -11.89
CA ASN A 305 -1.45 0.58 -12.83
C ASN A 305 -2.83 0.45 -12.20
N LEU A 306 -3.87 0.86 -12.93
CA LEU A 306 -5.26 0.77 -12.50
C LEU A 306 -6.06 0.02 -13.57
N ALA A 307 -6.67 -1.11 -13.20
CA ALA A 307 -7.48 -1.93 -14.10
C ALA A 307 -8.93 -1.97 -13.61
N HIS A 308 -9.88 -1.60 -14.46
CA HIS A 308 -11.30 -1.62 -14.14
C HIS A 308 -11.97 -2.89 -14.68
N TYR A 309 -12.13 -3.92 -13.85
CA TYR A 309 -12.73 -5.20 -14.22
C TYR A 309 -14.27 -5.21 -14.25
N GLY A 310 -14.91 -4.12 -13.83
CA GLY A 310 -16.37 -3.99 -13.89
C GLY A 310 -16.88 -3.88 -15.33
N ASN A 311 -18.20 -3.85 -15.47
CA ASN A 311 -18.88 -3.65 -16.75
C ASN A 311 -20.11 -2.75 -16.56
N TRP A 312 -20.75 -2.32 -17.65
CA TRP A 312 -21.90 -1.40 -17.59
C TRP A 312 -23.20 -2.02 -17.03
N ASN A 313 -23.29 -3.35 -17.00
CA ASN A 313 -24.51 -4.08 -16.61
C ASN A 313 -24.46 -4.65 -15.18
N VAL A 314 -23.36 -4.41 -14.46
CA VAL A 314 -23.18 -4.86 -13.08
C VAL A 314 -23.65 -3.75 -12.13
N PRO A 315 -24.43 -4.07 -11.08
CA PRO A 315 -24.91 -3.08 -10.13
C PRO A 315 -23.79 -2.19 -9.57
N LEU A 316 -24.01 -0.88 -9.65
CA LEU A 316 -23.12 0.17 -9.14
C LEU A 316 -21.71 0.19 -9.76
N SER A 317 -21.50 -0.53 -10.88
CA SER A 317 -20.34 -0.39 -11.76
C SER A 317 -20.61 0.71 -12.80
N GLY A 318 -19.58 1.49 -13.12
CA GLY A 318 -19.66 2.57 -14.11
C GLY A 318 -18.32 3.29 -14.22
N LYS A 319 -18.24 4.30 -15.10
CA LYS A 319 -17.03 5.09 -15.31
C LYS A 319 -16.43 5.57 -13.99
N TYR A 320 -15.17 5.20 -13.77
CA TYR A 320 -14.40 5.67 -12.62
C TYR A 320 -13.91 7.09 -12.88
N LYS A 321 -14.38 8.05 -12.07
CA LYS A 321 -13.86 9.42 -12.05
C LYS A 321 -12.99 9.59 -10.82
N GLY A 322 -11.67 9.58 -11.00
CA GLY A 322 -10.73 9.48 -9.90
C GLY A 322 -9.85 10.70 -9.71
N TYR A 323 -9.22 10.78 -8.55
CA TYR A 323 -8.12 11.69 -8.26
C TYR A 323 -7.02 10.90 -7.57
N LEU A 324 -5.92 10.69 -8.29
CA LEU A 324 -4.73 9.99 -7.83
C LEU A 324 -3.72 11.01 -7.30
N ARG A 325 -3.18 10.76 -6.11
CA ARG A 325 -2.07 11.50 -5.52
C ARG A 325 -0.99 10.54 -5.06
N ILE A 326 0.26 10.86 -5.36
CA ILE A 326 1.42 10.05 -4.96
C ILE A 326 2.35 10.96 -4.15
N PHE A 327 2.50 10.65 -2.87
CA PHE A 327 3.34 11.42 -1.94
C PHE A 327 4.66 10.69 -1.70
N TYR A 328 5.73 11.46 -1.68
CA TYR A 328 7.11 11.03 -1.45
C TYR A 328 7.91 12.18 -0.81
N PRO A 329 9.13 11.94 -0.28
CA PRO A 329 9.92 12.99 0.35
C PRO A 329 10.14 14.19 -0.58
N GLY A 330 9.75 15.37 -0.10
CA GLY A 330 9.96 16.62 -0.83
C GLY A 330 8.96 16.90 -1.96
N GLY A 331 7.92 16.08 -2.16
CA GLY A 331 6.96 16.35 -3.23
C GLY A 331 5.70 15.49 -3.27
N MET A 332 4.87 15.78 -4.26
CA MET A 332 3.66 15.04 -4.58
C MET A 332 3.38 15.15 -6.08
N GLN A 333 2.89 14.06 -6.68
CA GLN A 333 2.33 14.04 -8.02
C GLN A 333 0.81 13.84 -7.94
N GLU A 334 0.06 14.48 -8.83
CA GLU A 334 -1.39 14.35 -8.90
C GLU A 334 -1.90 14.11 -10.31
N GLN A 335 -3.02 13.39 -10.42
CA GLN A 335 -3.66 13.10 -11.70
C GLN A 335 -5.17 12.94 -11.53
N ILE A 336 -5.95 13.61 -12.39
CA ILE A 336 -7.37 13.35 -12.56
C ILE A 336 -7.55 12.14 -13.48
N LEU A 337 -8.37 11.19 -13.06
CA LEU A 337 -8.59 9.91 -13.73
C LEU A 337 -9.99 9.83 -14.33
N GLY A 338 -10.07 9.21 -15.50
CA GLY A 338 -11.31 8.75 -16.12
C GLY A 338 -11.07 7.36 -16.70
N ILE A 339 -11.58 6.31 -16.07
CA ILE A 339 -11.35 4.92 -16.49
C ILE A 339 -12.70 4.29 -16.80
N GLU A 340 -12.90 3.86 -18.05
CA GLU A 340 -14.12 3.16 -18.43
C GLU A 340 -14.08 1.69 -17.95
N PRO A 341 -15.24 1.05 -17.77
CA PRO A 341 -15.28 -0.39 -17.49
C PRO A 341 -14.60 -1.22 -18.58
N GLY A 342 -13.65 -2.06 -18.18
CA GLY A 342 -12.80 -2.88 -19.06
C GLY A 342 -11.42 -2.27 -19.36
N ASP A 343 -11.22 -0.98 -19.08
CA ASP A 343 -9.96 -0.31 -19.39
C ASP A 343 -8.89 -0.55 -18.34
N THR A 344 -7.63 -0.42 -18.78
CA THR A 344 -6.46 -0.36 -17.91
C THR A 344 -5.65 0.89 -18.25
N VAL A 345 -5.24 1.63 -17.22
CA VAL A 345 -4.40 2.83 -17.36
C VAL A 345 -3.15 2.69 -16.51
N SER A 346 -2.06 3.34 -16.94
CA SER A 346 -0.78 3.34 -16.25
C SER A 346 -0.22 4.76 -16.18
N TYR A 347 0.20 5.17 -14.98
CA TYR A 347 0.82 6.47 -14.74
C TYR A 347 2.21 6.27 -14.16
N THR A 348 3.21 6.91 -14.75
CA THR A 348 4.60 6.77 -14.34
C THR A 348 5.22 8.13 -14.07
N TYR A 349 5.90 8.25 -12.93
CA TYR A 349 6.60 9.47 -12.52
C TYR A 349 8.00 9.11 -12.07
N SER A 350 8.98 9.94 -12.45
CA SER A 350 10.36 9.81 -12.01
C SER A 350 10.79 11.07 -11.26
N TYR A 351 11.55 10.90 -10.19
CA TYR A 351 12.07 11.99 -9.35
C TYR A 351 13.36 11.56 -8.65
N VAL A 352 14.10 12.53 -8.13
CA VAL A 352 15.31 12.28 -7.33
C VAL A 352 14.96 12.44 -5.86
N LEU A 353 15.34 11.47 -5.04
CA LEU A 353 15.12 11.49 -3.60
C LEU A 353 16.17 12.35 -2.88
N PRO A 354 15.82 13.01 -1.77
CA PRO A 354 16.77 13.75 -0.94
C PRO A 354 17.76 12.81 -0.24
N GLU A 355 18.93 13.30 0.17
CA GLU A 355 19.93 12.50 0.90
C GLU A 355 19.41 11.94 2.24
N SER A 356 18.39 12.57 2.83
CA SER A 356 17.76 12.16 4.10
C SER A 356 17.08 10.79 4.07
N VAL A 357 16.96 10.16 2.89
CA VAL A 357 16.52 8.77 2.75
C VAL A 357 17.53 7.77 3.32
N TRP A 358 18.80 8.20 3.44
CA TRP A 358 19.86 7.47 4.10
C TRP A 358 20.03 7.96 5.55
N ALA A 359 20.05 7.04 6.50
CA ALA A 359 20.36 7.30 7.91
C ALA A 359 21.44 6.31 8.37
N ASP A 360 22.60 6.83 8.79
CA ASP A 360 23.73 6.02 9.27
C ASP A 360 24.16 4.88 8.32
N GLY A 361 24.08 5.12 7.00
CA GLY A 361 24.41 4.13 5.96
C GLY A 361 23.30 3.14 5.62
N VAL A 362 22.13 3.28 6.26
CA VAL A 362 20.94 2.46 6.00
C VAL A 362 19.90 3.26 5.22
N TYR A 363 19.42 2.72 4.11
CA TYR A 363 18.27 3.26 3.39
C TYR A 363 16.99 2.79 4.07
N ASN A 364 16.07 3.71 4.36
CA ASN A 364 14.78 3.39 4.99
C ASN A 364 13.63 3.80 4.05
N LEU A 365 12.70 2.87 3.80
CA LEU A 365 11.52 3.09 2.98
C LEU A 365 10.26 2.69 3.76
N ARG A 366 9.33 3.63 3.92
CA ARG A 366 7.98 3.35 4.42
C ARG A 366 6.96 3.29 3.28
N LEU A 367 6.42 2.11 3.03
CA LEU A 367 5.23 1.96 2.18
C LEU A 367 3.98 2.24 3.01
N VAL A 368 3.23 3.28 2.63
CA VAL A 368 2.03 3.71 3.34
C VAL A 368 0.80 3.11 2.68
N LYS A 369 0.08 2.27 3.41
CA LYS A 369 -1.22 1.76 2.99
C LYS A 369 -2.26 2.88 2.98
N GLN A 370 -3.00 3.00 1.88
CA GLN A 370 -4.18 3.84 1.81
C GLN A 370 -5.33 3.22 2.64
N PRO A 371 -5.95 3.99 3.56
CA PRO A 371 -7.15 3.55 4.26
C PRO A 371 -8.28 3.14 3.32
N GLY A 372 -9.07 2.12 3.69
CA GLY A 372 -10.21 1.65 2.90
C GLY A 372 -9.90 0.67 1.78
N THR A 373 -8.66 0.66 1.28
CA THR A 373 -8.22 -0.33 0.29
C THR A 373 -8.13 -1.72 0.91
N LEU A 374 -8.33 -2.78 0.14
CA LEU A 374 -8.10 -4.15 0.59
C LEU A 374 -6.60 -4.44 0.60
N ALA A 375 -6.07 -5.13 -0.41
CA ALA A 375 -4.65 -5.47 -0.49
C ALA A 375 -4.12 -5.16 -1.89
N ASN A 376 -3.74 -3.89 -2.12
CA ASN A 376 -3.12 -3.49 -3.38
C ASN A 376 -1.72 -4.10 -3.47
N ARG A 377 -1.32 -4.55 -4.66
CA ARG A 377 0.00 -5.12 -4.87
C ARG A 377 1.06 -4.04 -4.96
N TYR A 378 2.17 -4.24 -4.26
CA TYR A 378 3.35 -3.37 -4.29
C TYR A 378 4.57 -4.19 -4.66
N ARG A 379 5.32 -3.72 -5.66
CA ARG A 379 6.64 -4.23 -6.01
C ARG A 379 7.68 -3.15 -5.86
N VAL A 380 8.68 -3.37 -5.01
CA VAL A 380 9.85 -2.50 -4.90
C VAL A 380 11.04 -3.17 -5.57
N VAL A 381 11.70 -2.45 -6.46
CA VAL A 381 12.88 -2.91 -7.19
C VAL A 381 14.02 -1.96 -6.89
N VAL A 382 15.02 -2.42 -6.15
CA VAL A 382 16.23 -1.65 -5.88
C VAL A 382 17.31 -2.11 -6.85
N ARG A 383 17.95 -1.17 -7.54
CA ARG A 383 19.12 -1.40 -8.39
C ARG A 383 20.27 -0.58 -7.83
N VAL A 384 21.41 -1.23 -7.66
CA VAL A 384 22.64 -0.58 -7.16
C VAL A 384 23.74 -0.64 -8.21
N PRO A 385 24.79 0.19 -8.10
CA PRO A 385 25.90 0.21 -9.04
C PRO A 385 26.57 -1.16 -9.19
N SER A 386 27.19 -1.41 -10.35
CA SER A 386 27.94 -2.66 -10.58
C SER A 386 29.08 -2.82 -9.56
N GLY A 387 29.21 -4.03 -9.00
CA GLY A 387 30.16 -4.33 -7.92
C GLY A 387 29.64 -4.01 -6.53
N GLU A 388 28.42 -3.48 -6.40
CA GLU A 388 27.70 -3.40 -5.13
C GLU A 388 26.55 -4.39 -5.11
N SER A 389 26.14 -4.76 -3.91
CA SER A 389 24.96 -5.55 -3.63
C SER A 389 24.20 -4.93 -2.45
N VAL A 390 23.06 -5.52 -2.14
CA VAL A 390 22.16 -5.05 -1.11
C VAL A 390 22.10 -6.08 0.01
N LYS A 391 22.05 -5.61 1.25
CA LYS A 391 21.72 -6.43 2.42
C LYS A 391 20.45 -5.89 3.06
N GLY A 392 19.38 -6.69 3.05
CA GLY A 392 18.11 -6.37 3.70
C GLY A 392 17.27 -7.62 3.86
N GLU A 393 16.62 -7.80 5.01
CA GLU A 393 15.90 -9.04 5.35
C GLU A 393 14.63 -9.25 4.51
N ASP A 394 13.99 -8.16 4.09
CA ASP A 394 12.73 -8.19 3.34
C ASP A 394 12.94 -8.47 1.84
N PHE A 395 14.16 -8.34 1.34
CA PHE A 395 14.43 -8.37 -0.10
C PHE A 395 14.96 -9.72 -0.58
N VAL A 396 14.47 -10.16 -1.73
CA VAL A 396 15.11 -11.20 -2.53
C VAL A 396 16.21 -10.56 -3.36
N ILE A 397 17.46 -10.83 -2.99
CA ILE A 397 18.65 -10.23 -3.62
C ILE A 397 19.17 -11.14 -4.74
N LYS A 398 19.47 -10.54 -5.89
CA LYS A 398 20.11 -11.16 -7.04
C LYS A 398 21.16 -10.18 -7.56
N GLU A 399 22.43 -10.45 -7.21
CA GLU A 399 23.57 -9.60 -7.59
C GLU A 399 23.37 -8.15 -7.12
N ASN A 400 23.28 -7.19 -8.06
CA ASN A 400 23.08 -5.78 -7.79
C ASN A 400 21.59 -5.36 -7.82
N VAL A 401 20.66 -6.31 -7.74
CA VAL A 401 19.21 -6.06 -7.73
C VAL A 401 18.56 -6.68 -6.50
N ALA A 402 17.73 -5.91 -5.80
CA ALA A 402 16.92 -6.38 -4.67
C ALA A 402 15.43 -6.23 -4.99
N LEU A 403 14.64 -7.27 -4.73
CA LEU A 403 13.21 -7.33 -5.08
C LEU A 403 12.35 -7.58 -3.84
N TYR A 404 11.33 -6.75 -3.66
CA TYR A 404 10.25 -6.95 -2.69
C TYR A 404 8.92 -6.94 -3.42
N ASP A 405 8.04 -7.90 -3.14
CA ASP A 405 6.71 -8.03 -3.77
C ASP A 405 5.71 -8.48 -2.70
N THR A 406 4.66 -7.70 -2.49
CA THR A 406 3.66 -7.96 -1.45
C THR A 406 2.28 -7.46 -1.85
N ASN A 407 1.24 -7.98 -1.18
CA ASN A 407 -0.07 -7.33 -1.14
C ASN A 407 -0.13 -6.50 0.16
N LEU A 408 -0.20 -5.18 0.02
CA LEU A 408 -0.01 -4.24 1.12
C LEU A 408 -1.26 -4.18 2.03
N LEU A 409 -1.27 -5.03 3.06
CA LEU A 409 -2.33 -5.11 4.07
C LEU A 409 -2.17 -4.10 5.20
N SER A 410 -0.96 -3.66 5.51
CA SER A 410 -0.64 -2.65 6.52
C SER A 410 0.58 -1.84 6.06
N ASP A 411 0.90 -0.75 6.74
CA ASP A 411 2.15 -0.02 6.47
C ASP A 411 3.35 -0.95 6.62
N GLN A 412 4.31 -0.87 5.70
CA GLN A 412 5.53 -1.67 5.73
C GLN A 412 6.75 -0.75 5.82
N ASN A 413 7.68 -1.08 6.71
CA ASN A 413 8.98 -0.41 6.77
C ASN A 413 10.01 -1.38 6.24
N LEU A 414 10.64 -1.00 5.14
CA LEU A 414 11.71 -1.75 4.49
C LEU A 414 13.01 -1.01 4.74
N SER A 415 14.10 -1.76 4.90
CA SER A 415 15.43 -1.16 5.02
C SER A 415 16.47 -1.99 4.32
N PHE A 416 17.51 -1.32 3.83
CA PHE A 416 18.66 -2.02 3.29
C PHE A 416 19.96 -1.23 3.42
N GLU A 417 21.07 -1.96 3.44
CA GLU A 417 22.44 -1.43 3.41
C GLU A 417 23.09 -1.77 2.06
N LEU A 418 23.96 -0.89 1.59
CA LEU A 418 24.86 -1.21 0.48
C LEU A 418 26.04 -2.02 1.01
N VAL A 419 26.32 -3.14 0.38
CA VAL A 419 27.46 -4.00 0.70
C VAL A 419 28.29 -4.28 -0.56
N PRO A 420 29.59 -4.53 -0.44
CA PRO A 420 30.37 -4.99 -1.58
C PRO A 420 29.78 -6.27 -2.16
N ASP A 421 29.76 -6.40 -3.48
CA ASP A 421 29.47 -7.68 -4.10
C ASP A 421 30.58 -8.68 -3.77
N THR A 422 30.17 -9.89 -3.38
CA THR A 422 31.06 -11.00 -3.02
C THR A 422 30.86 -12.22 -3.92
N ASN A 423 29.90 -12.14 -4.85
CA ASN A 423 29.66 -13.23 -5.78
C ASN A 423 30.74 -13.24 -6.86
N PRO A 424 31.23 -14.42 -7.26
CA PRO A 424 32.16 -14.52 -8.36
C PRO A 424 31.44 -14.37 -9.71
N PRO A 425 32.12 -13.86 -10.74
CA PRO A 425 31.56 -13.77 -12.09
C PRO A 425 31.25 -15.16 -12.64
N ARG A 426 30.11 -15.28 -13.34
CA ARG A 426 29.55 -16.52 -13.89
C ARG A 426 29.33 -16.40 -15.38
N VAL A 427 29.77 -17.42 -16.12
CA VAL A 427 29.54 -17.53 -17.55
C VAL A 427 28.06 -17.80 -17.82
N ILE A 428 27.42 -16.95 -18.63
CA ILE A 428 26.02 -17.07 -19.05
C ILE A 428 25.88 -17.49 -20.51
N ALA A 429 26.86 -17.15 -21.36
CA ALA A 429 26.93 -17.59 -22.75
C ALA A 429 28.39 -17.73 -23.20
N HIS A 430 28.63 -18.55 -24.22
CA HIS A 430 29.91 -18.63 -24.92
C HIS A 430 29.69 -19.16 -26.33
N ASP A 431 30.37 -18.58 -27.30
CA ASP A 431 30.22 -18.97 -28.70
C ASP A 431 31.50 -18.70 -29.52
N LEU A 432 31.61 -19.37 -30.67
CA LEU A 432 32.62 -19.10 -31.67
C LEU A 432 32.05 -18.10 -32.70
N ILE A 433 32.34 -16.81 -32.48
CA ILE A 433 31.73 -15.72 -33.25
C ILE A 433 32.34 -15.56 -34.66
N SER A 434 33.58 -16.02 -34.86
CA SER A 434 34.21 -16.15 -36.17
C SER A 434 35.39 -17.11 -36.09
N LEU A 435 35.99 -17.48 -37.23
CA LEU A 435 37.18 -18.32 -37.25
C LEU A 435 38.29 -17.68 -36.38
N ASN A 436 38.80 -18.43 -35.41
CA ASN A 436 39.75 -17.98 -34.39
C ASN A 436 39.22 -16.99 -33.33
N GLN A 437 37.94 -16.63 -33.29
CA GLN A 437 37.39 -15.75 -32.25
C GLN A 437 36.32 -16.44 -31.42
N ILE A 438 36.53 -16.44 -30.11
CA ILE A 438 35.61 -16.99 -29.11
C ILE A 438 35.13 -15.84 -28.23
N GLU A 439 33.82 -15.70 -28.08
CA GLU A 439 33.19 -14.79 -27.11
C GLU A 439 32.71 -15.59 -25.89
N ILE A 440 32.97 -15.07 -24.69
CA ILE A 440 32.42 -15.58 -23.43
C ILE A 440 31.73 -14.41 -22.74
N GLU A 441 30.44 -14.55 -22.47
CA GLU A 441 29.62 -13.56 -21.78
C GLU A 441 29.40 -13.95 -20.32
N PHE A 442 29.52 -12.97 -19.44
CA PHE A 442 29.34 -13.10 -18.00
C PHE A 442 28.09 -12.34 -17.53
N ASN A 443 27.56 -12.74 -16.38
CA ASN A 443 26.45 -12.07 -15.70
C ASN A 443 26.76 -10.63 -15.24
N GLU A 444 28.03 -10.24 -15.21
CA GLU A 444 28.48 -8.98 -14.64
C GLU A 444 29.73 -8.43 -15.33
N SER A 445 30.04 -7.15 -15.08
CA SER A 445 31.21 -6.46 -15.64
C SER A 445 32.52 -6.98 -15.04
N LEU A 446 33.53 -7.13 -15.88
CA LEU A 446 34.82 -7.72 -15.53
C LEU A 446 35.92 -6.67 -15.40
N SER A 447 36.87 -6.91 -14.50
CA SER A 447 38.10 -6.14 -14.42
C SER A 447 39.07 -6.53 -15.53
N ALA A 448 39.36 -5.60 -16.44
CA ALA A 448 40.30 -5.82 -17.54
C ALA A 448 41.74 -6.06 -17.06
N ALA A 449 42.13 -5.55 -15.89
CA ALA A 449 43.53 -5.57 -15.42
C ALA A 449 44.11 -6.99 -15.31
N LEU A 450 43.31 -7.96 -14.85
CA LEU A 450 43.71 -9.36 -14.73
C LEU A 450 43.04 -10.24 -15.78
N THR A 451 41.79 -9.94 -16.13
CA THR A 451 41.00 -10.76 -17.07
C THR A 451 41.55 -10.70 -18.50
N SER A 452 42.21 -9.62 -18.92
CA SER A 452 42.82 -9.50 -20.26
C SER A 452 44.16 -10.24 -20.42
N ASN A 453 44.68 -10.90 -19.38
CA ASN A 453 45.93 -11.64 -19.48
C ASN A 453 45.74 -12.93 -20.29
N LEU A 454 46.40 -13.03 -21.45
CA LEU A 454 46.31 -14.19 -22.33
C LEU A 454 46.70 -15.53 -21.66
N PHE A 455 47.58 -15.54 -20.65
CA PHE A 455 47.99 -16.75 -19.92
C PHE A 455 46.91 -17.32 -19.00
N ASN A 456 45.80 -16.61 -18.85
CA ASN A 456 44.62 -17.09 -18.15
C ASN A 456 43.78 -18.03 -19.01
N TYR A 457 44.07 -18.15 -20.31
CA TYR A 457 43.25 -18.87 -21.27
C TYR A 457 44.07 -19.91 -22.03
N GLU A 458 43.45 -21.06 -22.24
CA GLU A 458 43.98 -22.12 -23.08
C GLU A 458 42.82 -22.66 -23.92
N VAL A 459 43.06 -22.84 -25.22
CA VAL A 459 42.06 -23.41 -26.14
C VAL A 459 42.65 -24.69 -26.71
N ILE A 460 41.93 -25.79 -26.54
CA ILE A 460 42.40 -27.13 -26.86
C ILE A 460 41.41 -27.72 -27.88
N ASP A 461 41.93 -28.14 -29.02
CA ASP A 461 41.17 -28.97 -29.97
C ASP A 461 40.88 -30.33 -29.32
N LEU A 462 39.61 -30.75 -29.33
CA LEU A 462 39.20 -32.04 -28.76
C LEU A 462 39.24 -33.17 -29.79
N ASP A 463 39.61 -32.90 -31.05
CA ASP A 463 39.71 -33.88 -32.14
C ASP A 463 38.44 -34.75 -32.26
N LYS A 464 37.28 -34.17 -31.94
CA LYS A 464 36.06 -34.96 -31.71
C LYS A 464 35.39 -35.35 -33.01
N LYS A 465 35.53 -34.53 -34.07
CA LYS A 465 34.96 -34.81 -35.39
C LYS A 465 35.99 -35.31 -36.38
N ASN A 466 37.20 -34.78 -36.39
CA ASN A 466 38.23 -35.22 -37.32
C ASN A 466 39.58 -35.42 -36.63
N SER A 467 39.79 -36.63 -36.09
CA SER A 467 41.02 -36.99 -35.35
C SER A 467 42.32 -36.92 -36.16
N ASN A 468 42.26 -36.64 -37.47
CA ASN A 468 43.44 -36.46 -38.33
C ASN A 468 43.73 -34.98 -38.62
N LYS A 469 42.95 -34.05 -38.05
CA LYS A 469 43.08 -32.61 -38.24
C LYS A 469 43.14 -31.90 -36.88
N THR A 470 44.19 -32.18 -36.13
CA THR A 470 44.46 -31.51 -34.86
C THR A 470 44.94 -30.09 -35.08
N ASP A 471 44.15 -29.11 -34.65
CA ASP A 471 44.52 -27.71 -34.65
C ASP A 471 45.43 -27.40 -33.44
N SER A 472 46.65 -26.92 -33.71
CA SER A 472 47.56 -26.44 -32.67
C SER A 472 47.27 -24.97 -32.37
N LEU A 473 46.38 -24.74 -31.40
CA LEU A 473 45.89 -23.40 -31.07
C LEU A 473 46.82 -22.62 -30.12
N LYS A 474 46.97 -21.32 -30.39
CA LYS A 474 47.61 -20.38 -29.46
C LYS A 474 46.71 -19.17 -29.26
N VAL A 475 46.49 -18.77 -28.01
CA VAL A 475 45.81 -17.51 -27.70
C VAL A 475 46.75 -16.35 -28.05
N SER A 476 46.33 -15.49 -28.97
CA SER A 476 47.11 -14.34 -29.44
C SER A 476 46.68 -13.04 -28.78
N GLU A 477 45.41 -12.92 -28.40
CA GLU A 477 44.85 -11.71 -27.78
C GLU A 477 43.64 -12.07 -26.91
N VAL A 478 43.45 -11.33 -25.83
CA VAL A 478 42.22 -11.36 -25.03
C VAL A 478 41.77 -9.92 -24.77
N ARG A 479 40.53 -9.61 -25.13
CA ARG A 479 39.90 -8.31 -24.87
C ARG A 479 38.74 -8.46 -23.91
N VAL A 480 38.55 -7.47 -23.05
CA VAL A 480 37.46 -7.42 -22.07
C VAL A 480 36.60 -6.19 -22.39
N GLU A 481 35.32 -6.43 -22.67
CA GLU A 481 34.35 -5.41 -23.07
C GLU A 481 33.14 -5.49 -22.14
N GLY A 482 33.16 -4.73 -21.04
CA GLY A 482 32.12 -4.81 -20.01
C GLY A 482 32.06 -6.20 -19.39
N SER A 483 31.00 -6.96 -19.68
CA SER A 483 30.78 -8.33 -19.23
C SER A 483 31.28 -9.41 -20.20
N LYS A 484 31.91 -9.02 -21.32
CA LYS A 484 32.35 -9.96 -22.37
C LYS A 484 33.86 -10.13 -22.38
N VAL A 485 34.31 -11.36 -22.64
CA VAL A 485 35.69 -11.72 -22.96
C VAL A 485 35.76 -12.21 -24.38
N ILE A 486 36.56 -11.55 -25.22
CA ILE A 486 36.81 -11.96 -26.60
C ILE A 486 38.23 -12.53 -26.66
N ILE A 487 38.33 -13.82 -26.97
CA ILE A 487 39.59 -14.57 -27.12
C ILE A 487 39.88 -14.71 -28.61
N THR A 488 41.00 -14.15 -29.06
CA THR A 488 41.54 -14.37 -30.40
C THR A 488 42.61 -15.44 -30.34
N THR A 489 42.49 -16.45 -31.21
CA THR A 489 43.45 -17.55 -31.35
C THR A 489 44.19 -17.48 -32.69
N THR A 490 45.22 -18.30 -32.84
CA THR A 490 45.81 -18.66 -34.13
C THR A 490 45.87 -20.16 -34.26
N GLY A 491 45.86 -20.65 -35.51
CA GLY A 491 46.00 -22.08 -35.82
C GLY A 491 44.69 -22.83 -36.00
N MET A 492 43.53 -22.21 -35.80
CA MET A 492 42.24 -22.86 -36.02
C MET A 492 41.95 -22.99 -37.51
N THR A 493 41.57 -24.18 -37.95
CA THR A 493 41.14 -24.44 -39.32
C THR A 493 39.62 -24.57 -39.41
N VAL A 494 39.08 -24.54 -40.63
CA VAL A 494 37.63 -24.66 -40.83
C VAL A 494 37.24 -26.14 -40.76
N GLN A 495 36.59 -26.51 -39.66
CA GLN A 495 36.16 -27.84 -39.29
C GLN A 495 34.73 -27.79 -38.69
N PRO A 496 33.69 -27.72 -39.54
CA PRO A 496 32.31 -27.57 -39.06
C PRO A 496 31.95 -28.61 -38.00
N THR A 497 31.35 -28.17 -36.89
CA THR A 497 30.95 -28.98 -35.73
C THR A 497 32.09 -29.55 -34.88
N GLU A 498 33.34 -29.17 -35.16
CA GLU A 498 34.48 -29.47 -34.27
C GLU A 498 34.32 -28.75 -32.93
N ARG A 499 34.86 -29.33 -31.87
CA ARG A 499 34.70 -28.84 -30.50
C ARG A 499 36.04 -28.43 -29.93
N TYR A 500 36.08 -27.22 -29.40
CA TYR A 500 37.25 -26.72 -28.70
C TYR A 500 36.93 -26.58 -27.22
N GLN A 501 37.81 -27.09 -26.37
CA GLN A 501 37.76 -26.86 -24.93
C GLN A 501 38.46 -25.55 -24.61
N VAL A 502 37.76 -24.65 -23.94
CA VAL A 502 38.33 -23.41 -23.42
C VAL A 502 38.53 -23.56 -21.92
N LEU A 503 39.77 -23.45 -21.49
CA LEU A 503 40.14 -23.39 -20.08
C LEU A 503 40.39 -21.92 -19.72
N LEU A 504 39.74 -21.44 -18.67
CA LEU A 504 39.91 -20.07 -18.19
C LEU A 504 40.12 -20.03 -16.68
N LYS A 505 41.07 -19.21 -16.22
CA LYS A 505 41.39 -18.98 -14.81
C LYS A 505 41.56 -17.49 -14.51
N ASN A 506 41.47 -17.09 -13.25
CA ASN A 506 41.73 -15.71 -12.79
C ASN A 506 40.91 -14.64 -13.54
N VAL A 507 39.74 -15.00 -14.06
CA VAL A 507 38.75 -14.01 -14.52
C VAL A 507 38.14 -13.37 -13.29
N GLN A 508 38.17 -12.05 -13.23
CA GLN A 508 37.71 -11.29 -12.07
C GLN A 508 36.68 -10.24 -12.46
N ASP A 509 35.73 -10.02 -11.56
CA ASP A 509 34.82 -8.88 -11.61
C ASP A 509 35.54 -7.56 -11.27
N LEU A 510 34.80 -6.46 -11.19
CA LEU A 510 35.35 -5.14 -10.81
C LEU A 510 35.77 -5.02 -9.33
N LYS A 511 35.43 -5.98 -8.47
CA LYS A 511 35.77 -5.99 -7.03
C LYS A 511 36.85 -7.02 -6.67
N GLY A 512 37.32 -7.80 -7.64
CA GLY A 512 38.37 -8.80 -7.49
C GLY A 512 37.85 -10.20 -7.13
N ASN A 513 36.53 -10.43 -7.12
CA ASN A 513 35.99 -11.77 -6.96
C ASN A 513 36.35 -12.59 -8.20
N THR A 514 36.94 -13.77 -7.97
CA THR A 514 37.46 -14.61 -9.04
C THR A 514 36.45 -15.68 -9.43
N ILE A 515 36.29 -15.94 -10.73
CA ILE A 515 35.42 -16.99 -11.28
C ILE A 515 35.51 -18.31 -10.50
N VAL A 516 34.39 -18.99 -10.30
CA VAL A 516 34.35 -20.31 -9.65
C VAL A 516 33.69 -21.36 -10.57
N PRO A 517 34.29 -22.56 -10.74
CA PRO A 517 35.64 -22.95 -10.31
C PRO A 517 36.75 -22.18 -11.05
N ASN A 518 37.92 -22.11 -10.42
CA ASN A 518 39.15 -21.54 -10.97
C ASN A 518 40.23 -22.63 -10.95
N LEU A 519 40.51 -23.40 -12.01
CA LEU A 519 40.19 -23.31 -13.44
C LEU A 519 38.75 -23.69 -13.82
N ARG A 520 38.12 -22.92 -14.72
CA ARG A 520 36.83 -23.25 -15.36
C ARG A 520 37.08 -23.89 -16.72
N LYS A 521 36.24 -24.87 -17.09
CA LYS A 521 36.24 -25.48 -18.43
C LYS A 521 34.93 -25.15 -19.16
N LEU A 522 35.03 -24.75 -20.42
CA LEU A 522 33.92 -24.52 -21.35
C LEU A 522 34.16 -25.32 -22.63
N THR A 523 33.13 -25.48 -23.45
CA THR A 523 33.26 -26.15 -24.76
C THR A 523 32.52 -25.31 -25.80
N VAL A 524 33.27 -24.76 -26.75
CA VAL A 524 32.70 -24.08 -27.92
C VAL A 524 32.65 -25.04 -29.10
N VAL A 525 31.76 -24.76 -30.04
CA VAL A 525 31.58 -25.55 -31.26
C VAL A 525 31.72 -24.61 -32.45
N GLN A 526 32.48 -25.01 -33.46
CA GLN A 526 32.62 -24.26 -34.71
C GLN A 526 31.47 -24.48 -35.68
#